data_AF-A0A080ZHT0-F1
#
_entry.id   AF-A0A080ZHT0-F1
#
_cell.length_a   1.000
_cell.length_b   1.000
_cell.length_c   1.000
_cell.angle_alpha   90.00
_cell.angle_beta   90.00
_cell.angle_gamma   90.00
#
_symmetry.space_group_name_H-M   'P 1'
#
loop_
_entity.id
_entity.type
_entity.pdbx_description
1 polymer ?
#
loop_
_entity_poly.entity_id
_entity_poly.type
_entity_poly.pdbx_seq_one_letter_code
_entity_poly.pdbx_strand_id
1 'polypeptide(L)'
;MHGHAPCCSEIKYAVMNTKDAGWRNDTLQHKYCDFALSMSKTSDVATGTIDRTIIVTHSMGGLVLAHALATGKCRFSDTTSWVSLSPPMTGSMAVDYLMGACHNGTSGITEKLYDLVGQCPLNTARKSTIYQGGEFSSPSIDAAYVAAQKAYRDNVAAAMCSDSYVGLFSTYQPK
;
A
#
# COMPACT_ATOMS: atom_id res chain seq x y z
N MET A 1 -10.38 -23.94 -0.98
CA MET A 1 -10.77 -22.84 -1.89
C MET A 1 -12.29 -22.69 -2.02
N HIS A 2 -13.05 -23.78 -2.28
CA HIS A 2 -14.50 -23.72 -2.55
C HIS A 2 -15.43 -23.22 -1.41
N GLY A 3 -14.96 -23.05 -0.17
CA GLY A 3 -15.80 -22.56 0.94
C GLY A 3 -15.85 -21.05 1.13
N HIS A 4 -14.80 -20.32 0.73
CA HIS A 4 -14.63 -18.89 1.05
C HIS A 4 -14.25 -18.00 -0.14
N ALA A 5 -13.73 -18.59 -1.23
CA ALA A 5 -13.41 -17.88 -2.47
C ALA A 5 -13.83 -18.72 -3.68
N PRO A 6 -15.14 -18.98 -3.86
CA PRO A 6 -15.63 -19.89 -4.89
C PRO A 6 -15.36 -19.40 -6.33
N CYS A 7 -15.09 -18.10 -6.51
CA CYS A 7 -14.74 -17.50 -7.80
C CYS A 7 -13.26 -17.73 -8.22
N CYS A 8 -12.40 -18.20 -7.32
CA CYS A 8 -10.97 -18.36 -7.58
C CYS A 8 -10.59 -19.84 -7.76
N SER A 9 -9.85 -20.13 -8.84
CA SER A 9 -9.23 -21.45 -9.06
C SER A 9 -7.95 -21.65 -8.24
N GLU A 10 -7.26 -20.56 -7.90
CA GLU A 10 -6.02 -20.56 -7.13
C GLU A 10 -5.94 -19.29 -6.27
N ILE A 11 -5.27 -19.37 -5.10
CA ILE A 11 -4.94 -18.22 -4.26
C ILE A 11 -3.45 -18.28 -3.97
N LYS A 12 -2.74 -17.18 -4.26
CA LYS A 12 -1.34 -17.01 -3.87
C LYS A 12 -1.20 -15.78 -2.98
N TYR A 13 -0.22 -15.84 -2.10
CA TYR A 13 0.14 -14.74 -1.21
C TYR A 13 1.50 -14.20 -1.64
N ALA A 14 1.60 -12.89 -1.80
CA ALA A 14 2.86 -12.20 -2.05
C ALA A 14 3.33 -11.52 -0.76
N VAL A 15 4.53 -11.89 -0.29
CA VAL A 15 5.20 -11.21 0.82
C VAL A 15 6.22 -10.26 0.23
N MET A 16 6.05 -8.96 0.49
CA MET A 16 6.84 -7.90 -0.10
C MET A 16 7.55 -7.10 0.97
N ASN A 17 8.80 -6.71 0.73
CA ASN A 17 9.54 -5.84 1.65
C ASN A 17 8.95 -4.43 1.64
N THR A 18 7.96 -4.25 2.50
CA THR A 18 7.24 -3.00 2.78
C THR A 18 7.70 -2.40 4.10
N LYS A 19 8.95 -2.72 4.52
CA LYS A 19 9.65 -2.10 5.65
C LYS A 19 10.71 -1.14 5.13
N ASP A 20 11.52 -1.61 4.19
CA ASP A 20 12.71 -0.91 3.70
C ASP A 20 12.47 -0.18 2.37
N ALA A 21 11.34 -0.44 1.70
CA ALA A 21 10.93 0.25 0.48
C ALA A 21 9.59 0.97 0.66
N GLY A 22 9.56 2.24 0.26
CA GLY A 22 8.35 3.05 0.25
C GLY A 22 7.50 2.85 -1.00
N TRP A 23 6.25 3.31 -0.98
CA TRP A 23 5.29 3.05 -2.06
C TRP A 23 5.65 3.65 -3.43
N ARG A 24 6.44 4.74 -3.45
CA ARG A 24 6.99 5.34 -4.68
C ARG A 24 8.24 4.64 -5.22
N ASN A 25 8.71 3.57 -4.58
CA ASN A 25 9.89 2.84 -5.02
C ASN A 25 9.60 2.05 -6.31
N ASP A 26 10.37 2.35 -7.35
CA ASP A 26 10.21 1.81 -8.70
C ASP A 26 10.30 0.28 -8.74
N THR A 27 11.32 -0.29 -8.08
CA THR A 27 11.54 -1.74 -7.99
C THR A 27 10.42 -2.45 -7.23
N LEU A 28 9.91 -1.84 -6.16
CA LEU A 28 8.78 -2.40 -5.41
C LEU A 28 7.53 -2.48 -6.27
N GLN A 29 7.24 -1.42 -7.04
CA GLN A 29 6.10 -1.40 -7.96
C GLN A 29 6.23 -2.44 -9.07
N HIS A 30 7.41 -2.59 -9.67
CA HIS A 30 7.64 -3.65 -10.66
C HIS A 30 7.36 -5.03 -10.09
N LYS A 31 7.87 -5.33 -8.90
CA LYS A 31 7.60 -6.63 -8.26
C LYS A 31 6.10 -6.88 -8.04
N TYR A 32 5.32 -5.86 -7.65
CA TYR A 32 3.87 -5.99 -7.53
C TYR A 32 3.22 -6.36 -8.86
N CYS A 33 3.60 -5.69 -9.94
CA CYS A 33 3.14 -5.99 -11.29
C CYS A 33 3.56 -7.40 -11.73
N ASP A 34 4.82 -7.78 -11.55
CA ASP A 34 5.35 -9.10 -11.96
C ASP A 34 4.62 -10.24 -11.23
N PHE A 35 4.40 -10.08 -9.92
CA PHE A 35 3.61 -11.06 -9.16
C PHE A 35 2.19 -11.15 -9.69
N ALA A 36 1.52 -10.02 -9.93
CA ALA A 36 0.15 -10.01 -10.46
C ALA A 36 0.06 -10.63 -11.87
N LEU A 37 1.02 -10.33 -12.76
CA LEU A 37 1.10 -10.92 -14.09
C LEU A 37 1.26 -12.44 -14.03
N SER A 38 2.03 -12.95 -13.06
CA SER A 38 2.27 -14.39 -12.86
C SER A 38 1.03 -15.18 -12.37
N MET A 39 -0.04 -14.50 -11.98
CA MET A 39 -1.25 -15.14 -11.43
C MET A 39 -2.09 -15.86 -12.49
N SER A 40 -2.03 -15.41 -13.74
CA SER A 40 -2.77 -16.01 -14.85
C SER A 40 -1.87 -16.24 -16.05
N LYS A 41 -2.03 -17.39 -16.70
CA LYS A 41 -1.37 -17.71 -17.98
C LYS A 41 -1.89 -16.85 -19.15
N THR A 42 -3.04 -16.20 -18.97
CA THR A 42 -3.63 -15.31 -19.97
C THR A 42 -3.18 -13.85 -19.82
N SER A 43 -2.43 -13.53 -18.76
CA SER A 43 -1.77 -12.23 -18.63
C SER A 43 -0.75 -12.03 -19.76
N ASP A 44 -0.64 -10.79 -20.23
CA ASP A 44 0.34 -10.41 -21.25
C ASP A 44 1.50 -9.66 -20.61
N VAL A 45 2.63 -10.35 -20.47
CA VAL A 45 3.86 -9.81 -19.90
C VAL A 45 4.47 -8.72 -20.78
N ALA A 46 4.30 -8.80 -22.11
CA ALA A 46 4.89 -7.82 -23.03
C ALA A 46 4.20 -6.46 -22.93
N THR A 47 2.88 -6.44 -22.71
CA THR A 47 2.11 -5.19 -22.54
C THR A 47 1.87 -4.80 -21.07
N GLY A 48 2.29 -5.65 -20.13
CA GLY A 48 2.04 -5.47 -18.70
C GLY A 48 0.56 -5.60 -18.32
N THR A 49 -0.22 -6.37 -19.07
CA THR A 49 -1.67 -6.52 -18.86
C THR A 49 -1.96 -7.71 -17.97
N ILE A 50 -2.47 -7.44 -16.77
CA ILE A 50 -2.89 -8.47 -15.81
C ILE A 50 -4.30 -8.93 -16.19
N ASP A 51 -4.47 -10.23 -16.42
CA ASP A 51 -5.73 -10.82 -16.85
C ASP A 51 -6.25 -11.86 -15.86
N ARG A 52 -7.58 -12.01 -15.78
CA ARG A 52 -8.30 -13.02 -14.98
C ARG A 52 -7.82 -13.16 -13.54
N THR A 53 -7.52 -12.04 -12.89
CA THR A 53 -6.96 -12.02 -11.54
C THR A 53 -7.80 -11.13 -10.62
N ILE A 54 -8.08 -11.62 -9.41
CA ILE A 54 -8.58 -10.78 -8.32
C ILE A 54 -7.38 -10.41 -7.46
N ILE A 55 -7.04 -9.12 -7.45
CA ILE A 55 -5.95 -8.58 -6.64
C ILE A 55 -6.54 -8.03 -5.35
N VAL A 56 -5.99 -8.45 -4.21
CA VAL A 56 -6.36 -7.91 -2.90
C VAL A 56 -5.16 -7.21 -2.31
N THR A 57 -5.30 -5.92 -1.97
CA THR A 57 -4.22 -5.15 -1.34
C THR A 57 -4.65 -4.59 0.00
N HIS A 58 -3.70 -4.50 0.94
CA HIS A 58 -3.91 -3.91 2.25
C HIS A 58 -2.89 -2.81 2.54
N SER A 59 -3.34 -1.75 3.21
CA SER A 59 -2.48 -0.67 3.71
C SER A 59 -1.58 -0.10 2.60
N MET A 60 -0.28 0.07 2.84
CA MET A 60 0.67 0.60 1.86
C MET A 60 0.69 -0.21 0.55
N GLY A 61 0.34 -1.50 0.57
CA GLY A 61 0.25 -2.31 -0.66
C GLY A 61 -0.73 -1.77 -1.68
N GLY A 62 -1.81 -1.12 -1.25
CA GLY A 62 -2.75 -0.46 -2.18
C GLY A 62 -2.19 0.81 -2.80
N LEU A 63 -1.36 1.57 -2.07
CA LEU A 63 -0.63 2.71 -2.63
C LEU A 63 0.41 2.26 -3.67
N VAL A 64 1.14 1.18 -3.40
CA VAL A 64 2.12 0.64 -4.36
C VAL A 64 1.44 0.30 -5.68
N LEU A 65 0.34 -0.46 -5.61
CA LEU A 65 -0.39 -0.88 -6.80
C LEU A 65 -1.01 0.32 -7.53
N ALA A 66 -1.64 1.25 -6.81
CA ALA A 66 -2.17 2.47 -7.42
C ALA A 66 -1.10 3.25 -8.20
N HIS A 67 0.08 3.43 -7.62
CA HIS A 67 1.13 4.19 -8.29
C HIS A 67 1.77 3.42 -9.45
N ALA A 68 1.86 2.09 -9.34
CA ALA A 68 2.29 1.24 -10.45
C ALA A 68 1.34 1.34 -11.66
N LEU A 69 0.03 1.37 -11.42
CA LEU A 69 -0.98 1.61 -12.45
C LEU A 69 -0.87 3.04 -13.01
N ALA A 70 -0.74 4.04 -12.13
CA ALA A 70 -0.65 5.45 -12.54
C ALA A 70 0.58 5.75 -13.42
N THR A 71 1.69 5.04 -13.18
CA THR A 71 2.93 5.17 -13.95
C THR A 71 3.04 4.20 -15.13
N GLY A 72 1.99 3.39 -15.37
CA GLY A 72 1.91 2.48 -16.51
C GLY A 72 2.82 1.26 -16.41
N LYS A 73 3.29 0.89 -15.22
CA LYS A 73 4.12 -0.32 -15.01
C LYS A 73 3.35 -1.61 -15.28
N CYS A 74 2.06 -1.59 -15.00
CA CYS A 74 1.11 -2.61 -15.43
C CYS A 74 -0.27 -1.98 -15.59
N ARG A 75 -1.21 -2.74 -16.15
CA ARG A 75 -2.61 -2.38 -16.33
C ARG A 75 -3.51 -3.58 -16.10
N PHE A 76 -4.78 -3.34 -15.85
CA PHE A 76 -5.78 -4.41 -15.75
C PHE A 76 -6.46 -4.62 -17.10
N SER A 77 -6.78 -5.87 -17.40
CA SER A 77 -7.81 -6.20 -18.40
C SER A 77 -9.20 -6.06 -17.78
N ASP A 78 -10.22 -6.14 -18.63
CA ASP A 78 -11.63 -6.12 -18.22
C ASP A 78 -12.04 -7.32 -17.34
N THR A 79 -11.19 -8.36 -17.25
CA THR A 79 -11.44 -9.55 -16.41
C THR A 79 -10.66 -9.55 -15.10
N THR A 80 -9.92 -8.48 -14.83
CA THR A 80 -9.18 -8.28 -13.58
C THR A 80 -9.96 -7.36 -12.66
N SER A 81 -9.95 -7.66 -11.37
CA SER A 81 -10.63 -6.85 -10.35
C SER A 81 -9.70 -6.58 -9.18
N TRP A 82 -9.78 -5.39 -8.63
CA TRP A 82 -9.01 -4.99 -7.46
C TRP A 82 -9.92 -4.74 -6.26
N VAL A 83 -9.71 -5.51 -5.19
CA VAL A 83 -10.28 -5.30 -3.86
C VAL A 83 -9.25 -4.58 -2.97
N SER A 84 -9.62 -3.41 -2.46
CA SER A 84 -8.72 -2.62 -1.62
C SER A 84 -9.12 -2.60 -0.14
N LEU A 85 -8.14 -2.73 0.74
CA LEU A 85 -8.31 -2.77 2.19
C LEU A 85 -7.50 -1.63 2.84
N SER A 86 -8.16 -0.51 3.16
CA SER A 86 -7.60 0.62 3.91
C SER A 86 -6.23 1.15 3.45
N PRO A 87 -6.02 1.46 2.16
CA PRO A 87 -4.78 2.11 1.74
C PRO A 87 -4.75 3.58 2.19
N PRO A 88 -3.60 4.10 2.67
CA PRO A 88 -3.48 5.50 3.05
C PRO A 88 -3.35 6.39 1.81
N MET A 89 -4.42 6.53 1.03
CA MET A 89 -4.44 7.26 -0.26
C MET A 89 -4.13 8.76 -0.14
N THR A 90 -4.06 9.29 1.08
CA THR A 90 -3.67 10.68 1.41
C THR A 90 -2.47 10.69 2.37
N GLY A 91 -1.78 9.56 2.54
CA GLY A 91 -0.79 9.37 3.59
C GLY A 91 -1.41 9.23 4.98
N SER A 92 -0.59 9.40 6.02
CA SER A 92 -0.99 9.26 7.41
C SER A 92 -0.50 10.45 8.25
N MET A 93 -1.44 11.19 8.85
CA MET A 93 -1.09 12.28 9.78
C MET A 93 -0.26 11.78 10.98
N ALA A 94 -0.41 10.51 11.37
CA ALA A 94 0.40 9.92 12.43
C ALA A 94 1.87 9.81 12.04
N VAL A 95 2.18 9.64 10.75
CA VAL A 95 3.57 9.64 10.25
C VAL A 95 4.16 11.03 10.38
N ASP A 96 3.44 12.09 10.00
CA ASP A 96 3.91 13.47 10.18
C ASP A 96 4.16 13.78 11.66
N TYR A 97 3.24 13.39 12.55
CA TYR A 97 3.43 13.51 14.00
C TYR A 97 4.70 12.80 14.48
N LEU A 98 4.89 11.54 14.08
CA LEU A 98 6.05 10.75 14.47
C LEU A 98 7.36 11.28 13.85
N MET A 99 7.32 11.79 12.62
CA MET A 99 8.47 12.46 11.99
C MET A 99 8.88 13.70 12.79
N GLY A 100 7.91 14.51 13.21
CA GLY A 100 8.16 15.63 14.13
C GLY A 100 8.70 15.16 15.48
N ALA A 101 8.11 14.14 16.10
CA ALA A 101 8.56 13.64 17.41
C ALA A 101 9.97 13.02 17.37
N CYS A 102 10.34 12.31 16.28
CA CYS A 102 11.65 11.70 16.12
C CYS A 102 12.72 12.65 15.53
N HIS A 103 12.36 13.88 15.12
CA HIS A 103 13.29 14.85 14.50
C HIS A 103 13.37 16.19 15.26
N ASN A 104 12.31 16.62 15.94
CA ASN A 104 12.17 17.95 16.55
C ASN A 104 12.09 17.95 18.08
N GLY A 105 12.75 17.03 18.78
CA GLY A 105 13.14 17.24 20.17
C GLY A 105 12.03 17.73 21.10
N THR A 106 10.81 17.18 21.02
CA THR A 106 9.78 17.41 22.02
C THR A 106 10.20 16.73 23.32
N SER A 107 11.14 17.33 24.05
CA SER A 107 11.90 16.77 25.16
C SER A 107 12.67 15.49 24.79
N GLY A 108 13.98 15.43 25.06
CA GLY A 108 14.77 14.20 24.84
C GLY A 108 14.26 12.95 25.59
N ILE A 109 13.19 13.07 26.39
CA ILE A 109 12.47 12.00 27.06
C ILE A 109 11.45 11.34 26.11
N THR A 110 10.71 12.11 25.30
CA THR A 110 9.68 11.56 24.39
C THR A 110 10.29 10.80 23.23
N GLU A 111 11.37 11.32 22.64
CA GLU A 111 12.14 10.61 21.60
C GLU A 111 12.72 9.30 22.14
N LYS A 112 13.34 9.32 23.33
CA LYS A 112 13.86 8.11 23.99
C LYS A 112 12.76 7.11 24.34
N LEU A 113 11.57 7.58 24.74
CA LEU A 113 10.44 6.71 25.00
C LEU A 113 9.97 6.02 23.71
N TYR A 114 9.85 6.78 22.61
CA TYR A 114 9.47 6.23 21.31
C TYR A 114 10.55 5.33 20.69
N ASP A 115 11.83 5.61 20.94
CA ASP A 115 12.93 4.71 20.61
C ASP A 115 12.84 3.40 21.41
N LEU A 116 12.60 3.49 22.73
CA LEU A 116 12.45 2.33 23.61
C LEU A 116 11.27 1.42 23.20
N VAL A 117 10.17 1.99 22.70
CA VAL A 117 9.02 1.21 22.18
C VAL A 117 9.10 0.91 20.67
N GLY A 118 10.24 1.20 20.02
CA GLY A 118 10.51 0.84 18.63
C GLY A 118 9.72 1.63 17.57
N GLN A 119 9.25 2.83 17.91
CA GLN A 119 8.54 3.73 17.00
C GLN A 119 9.49 4.73 16.30
N CYS A 120 10.62 5.06 16.95
CA CYS A 120 11.74 5.78 16.34
C CYS A 120 12.95 4.83 16.16
N PRO A 121 13.80 5.04 15.14
CA PRO A 121 13.53 5.85 13.95
C PRO A 121 12.49 5.17 13.06
N LEU A 122 11.64 5.96 12.38
CA LEU A 122 10.69 5.38 11.42
C LEU A 122 11.45 4.68 10.28
N ASN A 123 10.97 3.50 9.90
CA ASN A 123 11.46 2.79 8.73
C ASN A 123 11.07 3.53 7.43
N THR A 124 11.73 3.18 6.32
CA THR A 124 11.54 3.82 5.01
C THR A 124 10.08 3.78 4.54
N ALA A 125 9.38 2.67 4.78
CA ALA A 125 7.99 2.53 4.38
C ALA A 125 7.06 3.50 5.12
N ARG A 126 7.16 3.59 6.45
CA ARG A 126 6.39 4.54 7.25
C ARG A 126 6.69 5.97 6.84
N LYS A 127 7.97 6.32 6.68
CA LYS A 127 8.39 7.64 6.18
C LYS A 127 7.83 7.95 4.80
N SER A 128 7.59 6.94 3.97
CA SER A 128 7.05 7.16 2.63
C SER A 128 5.57 7.53 2.61
N THR A 129 4.82 7.24 3.68
CA THR A 129 3.39 7.54 3.80
C THR A 129 3.13 8.88 4.52
N ILE A 130 4.00 9.87 4.30
CA ILE A 130 3.80 11.28 4.71
C ILE A 130 2.43 11.76 4.25
N TYR A 131 1.77 12.55 5.10
CA TYR A 131 0.45 13.09 4.81
C TYR A 131 0.50 14.09 3.65
N GLN A 132 -0.41 13.93 2.69
CA GLN A 132 -0.50 14.81 1.52
C GLN A 132 -0.82 16.25 1.97
N GLY A 133 -0.02 17.22 1.52
CA GLY A 133 -0.10 18.62 1.98
C GLY A 133 0.32 18.84 3.44
N GLY A 134 0.85 17.82 4.12
CA GLY A 134 1.38 17.91 5.48
C GLY A 134 2.75 18.60 5.55
N GLU A 135 3.23 18.80 6.78
CA GLU A 135 4.49 19.53 7.08
C GLU A 135 5.70 18.92 6.38
N PHE A 136 5.75 17.60 6.29
CA PHE A 136 6.87 16.87 5.69
C PHE A 136 6.66 16.55 4.20
N SER A 137 5.55 17.00 3.60
CA SER A 137 5.25 16.75 2.19
C SER A 137 6.04 17.67 1.26
N SER A 138 5.97 17.37 -0.04
CA SER A 138 6.54 18.18 -1.11
C SER A 138 5.62 18.13 -2.34
N PRO A 139 5.73 19.08 -3.28
CA PRO A 139 4.94 19.04 -4.51
C PRO A 139 5.07 17.72 -5.29
N SER A 140 6.25 17.08 -5.25
CA SER A 140 6.46 15.77 -5.87
C SER A 140 5.68 14.65 -5.16
N ILE A 141 5.64 14.66 -3.83
CA ILE A 141 4.86 13.69 -3.05
C ILE A 141 3.37 13.89 -3.31
N ASP A 142 2.91 15.13 -3.28
CA ASP A 142 1.49 15.45 -3.49
C ASP A 142 1.03 15.08 -4.90
N ALA A 143 1.84 15.35 -5.93
CA ALA A 143 1.55 14.94 -7.30
C ALA A 143 1.47 13.41 -7.43
N ALA A 144 2.36 12.68 -6.75
CA ALA A 144 2.33 11.23 -6.75
C ALA A 144 1.05 10.68 -6.10
N TYR A 145 0.57 11.30 -5.01
CA TYR A 145 -0.70 10.93 -4.38
C TYR A 145 -1.87 11.21 -5.32
N VAL A 146 -1.93 12.38 -5.96
CA VAL A 146 -2.99 12.70 -6.93
C VAL A 146 -3.04 11.67 -8.06
N ALA A 147 -1.89 11.27 -8.60
CA ALA A 147 -1.80 10.25 -9.63
C ALA A 147 -2.30 8.88 -9.13
N ALA A 148 -1.85 8.46 -7.93
CA ALA A 148 -2.29 7.23 -7.30
C ALA A 148 -3.79 7.23 -6.98
N GLN A 149 -4.34 8.32 -6.46
CA GLN A 149 -5.77 8.49 -6.17
C GLN A 149 -6.62 8.42 -7.44
N LYS A 150 -6.12 8.95 -8.57
CA LYS A 150 -6.80 8.79 -9.86
C LYS A 150 -6.83 7.32 -10.28
N ALA A 151 -5.67 6.67 -10.32
CA ALA A 151 -5.59 5.25 -10.67
C ALA A 151 -6.42 4.36 -9.73
N TYR A 152 -6.42 4.66 -8.43
CA TYR A 152 -7.26 4.00 -7.43
C TYR A 152 -8.74 4.10 -7.78
N ARG A 153 -9.24 5.32 -8.00
CA ARG A 153 -10.66 5.55 -8.33
C ARG A 153 -11.07 4.89 -9.64
N ASP A 154 -10.17 4.86 -10.62
CA ASP A 154 -10.46 4.31 -11.95
C ASP A 154 -10.45 2.77 -11.97
N ASN A 155 -9.76 2.10 -11.05
CA ASN A 155 -9.47 0.65 -11.15
C ASN A 155 -9.96 -0.20 -9.97
N VAL A 156 -10.36 0.38 -8.84
CA VAL A 156 -10.87 -0.38 -7.70
C VAL A 156 -12.29 -0.85 -7.97
N ALA A 157 -12.50 -2.16 -7.92
CA ALA A 157 -13.81 -2.78 -8.07
C ALA A 157 -14.58 -2.80 -6.74
N ALA A 158 -13.87 -2.96 -5.61
CA ALA A 158 -14.46 -2.93 -4.28
C ALA A 158 -13.45 -2.41 -3.25
N ALA A 159 -13.93 -1.62 -2.28
CA ALA A 159 -13.14 -1.18 -1.15
C ALA A 159 -13.78 -1.69 0.15
N MET A 160 -12.99 -2.32 1.01
CA MET A 160 -13.39 -2.61 2.37
C MET A 160 -13.08 -1.40 3.23
N CYS A 161 -14.14 -0.78 3.74
CA CYS A 161 -14.04 0.31 4.68
C CYS A 161 -14.37 -0.20 6.08
N SER A 162 -13.63 0.30 7.07
CA SER A 162 -13.94 0.14 8.49
C SER A 162 -14.39 1.49 9.03
N ASP A 163 -15.36 1.49 9.93
CA ASP A 163 -15.75 2.66 10.73
C ASP A 163 -14.82 2.86 11.95
N SER A 164 -13.92 1.91 12.18
CA SER A 164 -13.03 1.86 13.34
C SER A 164 -11.55 1.75 12.94
N TYR A 165 -10.73 2.60 13.54
CA TYR A 165 -9.27 2.59 13.37
C TYR A 165 -8.59 1.42 14.12
N VAL A 166 -9.26 0.80 15.10
CA VAL A 166 -8.71 -0.35 15.83
C VAL A 166 -8.84 -1.68 15.06
N GLY A 167 -9.64 -1.70 14.00
CA GLY A 167 -9.86 -2.89 13.17
C GLY A 167 -10.63 -4.01 13.91
N LEU A 168 -10.47 -5.24 13.43
CA LEU A 168 -11.09 -6.43 14.02
C LEU A 168 -10.14 -7.08 15.02
N PHE A 169 -10.49 -7.04 16.31
CA PHE A 169 -9.76 -7.79 17.33
C PHE A 169 -10.05 -9.29 17.20
N SER A 170 -8.99 -10.09 17.13
CA SER A 170 -9.08 -11.55 17.06
C SER A 170 -8.07 -12.18 17.99
N THR A 171 -8.47 -13.24 18.69
CA THR A 171 -7.57 -14.08 19.49
C THR A 171 -6.49 -14.77 18.65
N TYR A 172 -6.66 -14.78 17.32
CA TYR A 172 -5.73 -15.36 16.36
C TYR A 172 -4.84 -14.32 15.66
N GLN A 173 -4.87 -13.05 16.07
CA GLN A 173 -3.96 -12.05 15.51
C GLN A 173 -2.50 -12.39 15.85
N PRO A 174 -1.55 -12.22 14.92
CA PRO A 174 -0.13 -12.39 15.21
C PRO A 174 0.27 -11.47 16.39
N LYS A 175 1.02 -12.02 17.35
CA LYS A 175 1.57 -11.26 18.47
C LYS A 175 2.74 -10.41 18.03
#